data_AF-A0A089YCI8-F1
#
_entry.id   AF-A0A089YCI8-F1
#
_cell.length_a   1.000
_cell.length_b   1.000
_cell.length_c   1.000
_cell.angle_alpha   90.00
_cell.angle_beta   90.00
_cell.angle_gamma   90.00
#
_symmetry.space_group_name_H-M   'P 1'
#
loop_
_entity.id
_entity.type
_entity.pdbx_description
1 polymer ?
#
loop_
_entity_poly.entity_id
_entity_poly.type
_entity_poly.pdbx_seq_one_letter_code
_entity_poly.pdbx_strand_id
1 'polypeptide(L)'
;MTDDPRDYLDLSDIPEHQQDLRLLQHKASWRLDEKLNEVGVTTPAAQIFLNSHDGNGLVIDSASLIDLVVNAVQHGDLPSPSEDYSGLFYVQSSFDDAHRVGDELLLDQAMDVVGQVHAQLQG
;
A
#
# COMPACT_ATOMS: atom_id res chain seq x y z
N MET A 1 1.72 -20.17 -10.20
CA MET A 1 2.42 -18.89 -10.47
C MET A 1 2.85 -18.84 -11.93
N THR A 2 2.17 -18.04 -12.73
CA THR A 2 2.73 -17.60 -14.03
C THR A 2 3.72 -16.50 -13.73
N ASP A 3 5.00 -16.69 -14.05
CA ASP A 3 6.03 -15.67 -13.91
C ASP A 3 5.68 -14.47 -14.82
N ASP A 4 5.20 -13.38 -14.24
CA ASP A 4 5.00 -12.13 -14.96
C ASP A 4 6.38 -11.50 -15.21
N PRO A 5 6.73 -11.08 -16.43
CA PRO A 5 8.02 -10.45 -16.70
C PRO A 5 8.28 -9.18 -15.87
N ARG A 6 7.24 -8.54 -15.34
CA ARG A 6 7.35 -7.39 -14.43
C ARG A 6 7.77 -7.80 -13.02
N ASP A 7 7.72 -9.08 -12.67
CA ASP A 7 8.18 -9.58 -11.37
C ASP A 7 9.70 -9.70 -11.26
N TYR A 8 10.41 -9.67 -12.39
CA TYR A 8 11.86 -9.72 -12.38
C TYR A 8 12.45 -8.39 -11.88
N LEU A 9 13.27 -8.49 -10.85
CA LEU A 9 14.07 -7.40 -10.30
C LEU A 9 15.53 -7.84 -10.29
N ASP A 10 16.46 -6.97 -10.71
CA ASP A 10 17.88 -7.22 -10.53
C ASP A 10 18.25 -7.02 -9.06
N LEU A 11 18.76 -8.07 -8.42
CA LEU A 11 19.08 -8.12 -7.00
C LEU A 11 20.60 -8.16 -6.75
N SER A 12 21.42 -8.05 -7.80
CA SER A 12 22.88 -8.22 -7.72
C SER A 12 23.57 -7.27 -6.74
N ASP A 13 23.03 -6.05 -6.57
CA ASP A 13 23.52 -5.03 -5.63
C ASP A 13 22.81 -5.05 -4.26
N ILE A 14 21.87 -6.00 -4.03
CA ILE A 14 21.06 -6.06 -2.82
C ILE A 14 21.60 -7.16 -1.89
N PRO A 15 21.85 -6.87 -0.58
CA PRO A 15 22.24 -7.89 0.37
C PRO A 15 21.24 -9.05 0.43
N GLU A 16 21.71 -10.30 0.40
CA GLU A 16 20.88 -11.52 0.30
C GLU A 16 19.72 -11.54 1.30
N HIS A 17 19.98 -11.19 2.56
CA HIS A 17 18.96 -11.13 3.62
C HIS A 17 17.85 -10.08 3.40
N GLN A 18 17.97 -9.20 2.40
CA GLN A 18 16.99 -8.18 2.02
C GLN A 18 16.33 -8.47 0.66
N GLN A 19 16.82 -9.46 -0.09
CA GLN A 19 16.40 -9.72 -1.47
C GLN A 19 14.92 -10.10 -1.56
N ASP A 20 14.44 -10.98 -0.67
CA ASP A 20 13.03 -11.40 -0.65
C ASP A 20 12.08 -10.24 -0.36
N LEU A 21 12.44 -9.37 0.61
CA LEU A 21 11.67 -8.18 0.93
C LEU A 21 11.63 -7.21 -0.27
N ARG A 22 12.77 -7.00 -0.94
CA ARG A 22 12.86 -6.10 -2.10
C ARG A 22 12.06 -6.62 -3.28
N LEU A 23 12.11 -7.92 -3.53
CA LEU A 23 11.29 -8.57 -4.54
C LEU A 23 9.79 -8.41 -4.21
N LEU A 24 9.40 -8.61 -2.95
CA LEU A 24 8.01 -8.46 -2.52
C LEU A 24 7.52 -7.00 -2.64
N GLN A 25 8.32 -6.03 -2.23
CA GLN A 25 8.03 -4.60 -2.39
C GLN A 25 7.84 -4.22 -3.87
N HIS A 26 8.72 -4.72 -4.75
CA HIS A 26 8.63 -4.49 -6.19
C HIS A 26 7.35 -5.08 -6.77
N LYS A 27 7.06 -6.34 -6.44
CA LYS A 27 5.84 -7.05 -6.87
C LYS A 27 4.56 -6.36 -6.39
N ALA A 28 4.54 -5.88 -5.15
CA ALA A 28 3.43 -5.14 -4.58
C ALA A 28 3.25 -3.78 -5.27
N SER A 29 4.34 -3.05 -5.51
CA SER A 29 4.30 -1.72 -6.12
C SER A 29 3.59 -1.74 -7.47
N TRP A 30 4.06 -2.55 -8.42
CA TRP A 30 3.53 -2.47 -9.78
C TRP A 30 2.10 -3.00 -9.86
N ARG A 31 1.73 -4.01 -9.06
CA ARG A 31 0.36 -4.54 -8.99
C ARG A 31 -0.60 -3.54 -8.36
N LEU A 32 -0.17 -2.83 -7.31
CA LEU A 32 -0.94 -1.73 -6.74
C LEU A 32 -1.14 -0.63 -7.77
N ASP A 33 -0.08 -0.19 -8.45
CA ASP A 33 -0.19 0.82 -9.50
C ASP A 33 -1.15 0.37 -10.61
N GLU A 34 -1.10 -0.89 -11.04
CA GLU A 34 -2.04 -1.45 -12.03
C GLU A 34 -3.49 -1.40 -11.53
N LYS A 35 -3.74 -1.84 -10.29
CA LYS A 35 -5.09 -1.85 -9.70
C LYS A 35 -5.64 -0.47 -9.40
N LEU A 36 -4.79 0.45 -8.98
CA LEU A 36 -5.14 1.86 -8.81
C LEU A 36 -5.54 2.48 -10.16
N ASN A 37 -4.79 2.22 -11.22
CA ASN A 37 -5.13 2.70 -12.56
C ASN A 37 -6.46 2.11 -13.09
N GLU A 38 -6.77 0.84 -12.81
CA GLU A 38 -8.06 0.23 -13.17
C GLU A 38 -9.27 0.98 -12.57
N VAL A 39 -9.08 1.61 -11.41
CA VAL A 39 -10.12 2.39 -10.73
C VAL A 39 -9.99 3.91 -10.95
N GLY A 40 -9.10 4.34 -11.84
CA GLY A 40 -8.94 5.74 -12.24
C GLY A 40 -7.96 6.56 -11.39
N VAL A 41 -7.23 5.93 -10.48
CA VAL A 41 -6.18 6.56 -9.66
C VAL A 41 -4.87 6.53 -10.43
N THR A 42 -4.28 7.70 -10.64
CA THR A 42 -3.00 7.83 -11.36
C THR A 42 -1.83 8.12 -10.44
N THR A 43 -2.11 8.51 -9.20
CA THR A 43 -1.09 8.70 -8.18
C THR A 43 -0.41 7.35 -7.88
N PRO A 44 0.94 7.27 -7.90
CA PRO A 44 1.66 6.05 -7.57
C PRO A 44 1.36 5.55 -6.15
N ALA A 45 1.25 4.24 -5.98
CA ALA A 45 0.94 3.61 -4.70
C ALA A 45 1.93 3.97 -3.58
N ALA A 46 3.20 4.19 -3.92
CA ALA A 46 4.25 4.63 -3.00
C ALA A 46 4.02 6.04 -2.43
N GLN A 47 3.14 6.84 -3.05
CA GLN A 47 2.82 8.21 -2.64
C GLN A 47 1.47 8.31 -1.93
N ILE A 48 0.78 7.19 -1.70
CA ILE A 48 -0.48 7.15 -0.97
C ILE A 48 -0.22 6.47 0.37
N PHE A 49 -0.54 7.18 1.44
CA PHE A 49 -0.33 6.74 2.81
C PHE A 49 -1.66 6.59 3.52
N LEU A 50 -1.84 5.46 4.19
CA LEU A 50 -2.87 5.29 5.21
C LEU A 50 -2.32 5.85 6.52
N ASN A 51 -2.89 6.97 6.96
CA ASN A 51 -2.58 7.55 8.26
C ASN A 51 -3.74 7.27 9.20
N SER A 52 -3.42 6.85 10.42
CA SER A 52 -4.41 6.65 11.50
C SER A 52 -4.00 7.40 12.76
N HIS A 53 -4.97 7.98 13.46
CA HIS A 53 -4.78 8.64 14.75
C HIS A 53 -5.61 7.98 15.85
N ASP A 54 -5.25 8.22 17.10
CA ASP A 54 -6.13 7.89 18.23
C ASP A 54 -7.29 8.91 18.30
N GLY A 55 -8.34 8.62 19.07
CA GLY A 55 -9.46 9.57 19.25
C GLY A 55 -9.08 10.92 19.87
N ASN A 56 -7.81 11.12 20.25
CA ASN A 56 -7.26 12.38 20.75
C ASN A 56 -6.42 13.13 19.69
N GLY A 57 -6.32 12.61 18.47
CA GLY A 57 -5.59 13.21 17.35
C GLY A 57 -4.09 12.89 17.31
N LEU A 58 -3.59 11.97 18.15
CA LEU A 58 -2.20 11.51 18.08
C LEU A 58 -2.06 10.48 16.96
N VAL A 59 -1.11 10.68 16.05
CA VAL A 59 -0.81 9.70 14.98
C VAL A 59 -0.32 8.39 15.60
N ILE A 60 -1.04 7.30 15.35
CA ILE A 60 -0.71 5.96 15.87
C ILE A 60 -0.19 5.01 14.81
N ASP A 61 -0.52 5.26 13.53
CA ASP A 61 -0.05 4.45 12.42
C ASP A 61 0.02 5.28 11.13
N SER A 62 0.97 4.93 10.25
CA SER A 62 1.27 5.67 9.03
C SER A 62 2.12 4.80 8.09
N ALA A 63 1.48 4.26 7.06
CA ALA A 63 2.10 3.30 6.14
C ALA A 63 1.69 3.57 4.69
N SER A 64 2.61 3.38 3.75
CA SER A 64 2.27 3.43 2.33
C SER A 64 1.39 2.24 1.94
N LEU A 65 0.62 2.33 0.87
CA LEU A 65 -0.17 1.18 0.37
C LEU A 65 0.72 -0.04 0.08
N ILE A 66 1.95 0.18 -0.35
CA ILE A 66 2.95 -0.87 -0.57
C ILE A 66 3.28 -1.56 0.75
N ASP A 67 3.57 -0.79 1.80
CA ASP A 67 3.90 -1.36 3.11
C ASP A 67 2.72 -2.14 3.70
N LEU A 68 1.48 -1.69 3.50
CA LEU A 68 0.30 -2.43 3.93
C LEU A 68 0.23 -3.82 3.28
N VAL A 69 0.41 -3.90 1.96
CA VAL A 69 0.42 -5.19 1.24
C VAL A 69 1.58 -6.06 1.69
N VAL A 70 2.80 -5.50 1.77
CA VAL A 70 4.00 -6.24 2.16
C VAL A 70 3.84 -6.84 3.56
N ASN A 71 3.40 -6.02 4.53
CA ASN A 71 3.14 -6.47 5.89
C ASN A 71 2.05 -7.55 5.93
N ALA A 72 0.96 -7.36 5.17
CA ALA A 72 -0.13 -8.34 5.11
C ALA A 72 0.31 -9.68 4.47
N VAL A 73 1.21 -9.66 3.49
CA VAL A 73 1.77 -10.89 2.91
C VAL A 73 2.71 -11.59 3.91
N GLN A 74 3.53 -10.82 4.63
CA GLN A 74 4.50 -11.38 5.58
C GLN A 74 3.86 -11.90 6.87
N HIS A 75 2.79 -11.26 7.33
CA HIS A 75 2.17 -11.54 8.63
C HIS A 75 0.77 -12.15 8.52
N GLY A 76 0.14 -12.11 7.35
CA GLY A 76 -1.14 -12.75 7.06
C GLY A 76 -2.37 -11.86 7.28
N ASP A 77 -2.23 -10.72 7.95
CA ASP A 77 -3.35 -9.87 8.33
C ASP A 77 -3.43 -8.59 7.49
N LEU A 78 -4.61 -8.35 6.90
CA LEU A 78 -4.92 -7.07 6.27
C LEU A 78 -5.32 -6.03 7.33
N PRO A 79 -4.93 -4.76 7.15
CA PRO A 79 -5.38 -3.70 8.05
C PRO A 79 -6.90 -3.55 7.98
N SER A 80 -7.52 -3.18 9.10
CA SER A 80 -8.94 -2.80 9.17
C SER A 80 -9.06 -1.37 9.70
N PRO A 81 -8.78 -0.35 8.86
CA PRO A 81 -8.82 1.04 9.30
C PRO A 81 -10.24 1.47 9.66
N SER A 82 -10.35 2.47 10.54
CA SER A 82 -11.62 3.05 10.97
C SER A 82 -11.85 4.36 10.25
N GLU A 83 -12.99 4.55 9.57
CA GLU A 83 -13.27 5.81 8.86
C GLU A 83 -13.25 7.04 9.79
N ASP A 84 -13.57 6.85 11.06
CA ASP A 84 -13.54 7.92 12.07
C ASP A 84 -12.12 8.38 12.46
N TYR A 85 -11.11 7.54 12.20
CA TYR A 85 -9.75 7.71 12.75
C TYR A 85 -8.64 7.51 11.72
N SER A 86 -9.00 7.15 10.49
CA SER A 86 -8.08 6.80 9.42
C SER A 86 -8.45 7.53 8.13
N GLY A 87 -7.43 7.83 7.34
CA GLY A 87 -7.63 8.43 6.02
C GLY A 87 -6.44 8.20 5.10
N LEU A 88 -6.66 8.49 3.82
CA LEU A 88 -5.64 8.42 2.79
C LEU A 88 -5.08 9.81 2.51
N PHE A 89 -3.75 9.90 2.48
CA PHE A 89 -3.03 11.15 2.30
C PHE A 89 -1.85 10.97 1.35
N TYR A 90 -1.49 12.04 0.63
CA TYR A 90 -0.27 12.10 -0.14
C TYR A 90 0.98 12.36 0.71
N VAL A 91 0.78 12.72 1.97
CA VAL A 91 1.84 13.05 2.92
C VAL A 91 1.73 12.11 4.12
N GLN A 92 2.83 11.42 4.41
CA GLN A 92 2.95 10.52 5.54
C GLN A 92 2.67 11.25 6.86
N SER A 93 1.86 10.66 7.73
CA SER A 93 1.52 11.18 9.06
C SER A 93 0.84 12.56 9.08
N SER A 94 0.24 12.98 7.96
CA SER A 94 -0.55 14.21 7.88
C SER A 94 -2.05 13.93 7.99
N PHE A 95 -2.77 14.87 8.61
CA PHE A 95 -4.24 14.92 8.65
C PHE A 95 -4.77 16.27 8.16
N ASP A 96 -3.95 17.01 7.41
CA ASP A 96 -4.40 18.22 6.73
C ASP A 96 -5.26 17.82 5.54
N ASP A 97 -6.48 18.37 5.46
CA ASP A 97 -7.40 18.13 4.34
C ASP A 97 -6.77 18.51 2.99
N ALA A 98 -5.82 19.45 2.96
CA ALA A 98 -5.09 19.82 1.75
C ALA A 98 -4.18 18.69 1.21
N HIS A 99 -3.81 17.71 2.05
CA HIS A 99 -3.01 16.55 1.66
C HIS A 99 -3.85 15.28 1.46
N ARG A 100 -5.17 15.36 1.63
CA ARG A 100 -6.05 14.20 1.55
C ARG A 100 -6.21 13.77 0.09
N VAL A 101 -6.21 12.45 -0.13
CA VAL A 101 -6.45 11.86 -1.46
C VAL A 101 -7.89 12.12 -1.93
N GLY A 102 -8.81 12.21 -0.96
CA GLY A 102 -10.16 12.76 -1.16
C GLY A 102 -10.96 12.02 -2.24
N ASP A 103 -11.18 12.71 -3.36
CA ASP A 103 -12.03 12.25 -4.47
C ASP A 103 -11.33 11.28 -5.43
N GLU A 104 -9.99 11.22 -5.42
CA GLU A 104 -9.25 10.30 -6.30
C GLU A 104 -9.46 8.84 -5.84
N LEU A 105 -9.46 8.59 -4.53
CA LEU A 105 -9.55 7.25 -3.98
C LEU A 105 -10.18 7.28 -2.58
N LEU A 106 -11.32 6.59 -2.43
CA LEU A 106 -11.98 6.42 -1.15
C LEU A 106 -11.26 5.36 -0.30
N LEU A 107 -11.37 5.45 1.03
CA LEU A 107 -10.68 4.54 1.96
C LEU A 107 -11.07 3.07 1.71
N ASP A 108 -12.36 2.74 1.68
CA ASP A 108 -12.84 1.39 1.40
C ASP A 108 -12.33 0.85 0.06
N GLN A 109 -12.33 1.70 -0.97
CA GLN A 109 -11.84 1.33 -2.29
C GLN A 109 -10.33 1.06 -2.30
N ALA A 110 -9.54 1.83 -1.54
CA ALA A 110 -8.12 1.53 -1.37
C ALA A 110 -7.90 0.21 -0.64
N MET A 111 -8.71 -0.09 0.38
CA MET A 111 -8.62 -1.35 1.11
C MET A 111 -9.02 -2.55 0.25
N ASP A 112 -10.01 -2.39 -0.64
CA ASP A 112 -10.35 -3.39 -1.66
C ASP A 112 -9.19 -3.63 -2.63
N VAL A 113 -8.52 -2.58 -3.09
CA VAL A 113 -7.32 -2.68 -3.95
C VAL A 113 -6.18 -3.40 -3.23
N VAL A 114 -5.88 -3.01 -1.98
CA VAL A 114 -4.87 -3.66 -1.14
C VAL A 114 -5.21 -5.15 -0.96
N GLY A 115 -6.47 -5.49 -0.67
CA GLY A 115 -6.91 -6.87 -0.52
C GLY A 115 -6.78 -7.71 -1.78
N GLN A 116 -7.08 -7.13 -2.96
CA GLN A 116 -6.88 -7.81 -4.24
C GLN A 116 -5.40 -8.11 -4.52
N VAL A 117 -4.51 -7.15 -4.30
CA VAL A 117 -3.07 -7.35 -4.53
C VAL A 117 -2.48 -8.32 -3.52
N HIS A 118 -2.90 -8.24 -2.24
CA HIS A 118 -2.51 -9.22 -1.22
C HIS A 118 -2.87 -10.65 -1.64
N ALA A 119 -4.10 -10.90 -2.10
CA ALA A 119 -4.53 -12.20 -2.59
C ALA A 119 -3.73 -12.68 -3.82
N GLN A 120 -3.35 -11.77 -4.72
CA GLN A 120 -2.50 -12.10 -5.88
C GLN A 120 -1.08 -12.53 -5.49
N LEU A 121 -0.55 -12.01 -4.39
CA LEU A 121 0.80 -12.32 -3.93
C LEU A 121 0.88 -13.56 -3.02
N GLN A 122 -0.27 -14.06 -2.54
CA GLN A 122 -0.36 -15.29 -1.75
C GLN A 122 -0.56 -16.58 -2.59
N GLY A 123 -0.99 -16.47 -3.86
CA GLY A 123 -1.28 -17.60 -4.76
C GLY A 123 -0.22 -17.90 -5.82
#